data_AF-A0A7V9JZQ7-F1
#
_entry.id   AF-A0A7V9JZQ7-F1
#
_cell.length_a   1.000
_cell.length_b   1.000
_cell.length_c   1.000
_cell.angle_alpha   90.00
_cell.angle_beta   90.00
_cell.angle_gamma   90.00
#
_symmetry.space_group_name_H-M   'P 1'
#
loop_
_entity.id
_entity.type
_entity.pdbx_description
1 polymer ?
#
loop_
_entity_poly.entity_id
_entity_poly.type
_entity_poly.pdbx_seq_one_letter_code
_entity_poly.pdbx_strand_id
1 'polypeptide(L)'
;MLLAELEVFHNRPFSPTRRVALGRRDLPVDPPPGFGAVLLGAIVAVGAEDNSRDDRDRLRRLVHNLEHGHRIPQPQVRHRFQADTQGLARSHATLLGAGEELELDVDGDGSTLQLTLASIYAAGHFPSTVRSRVFDVLRIGLAWRGPVGRALFRQLAGGADLRWRSTAFADPRLWALDVLGLVAADDPGSKDVQRRFRTLLREAHPDHGGGTTDAAERIADLAEARRILLG
;
A
#
# COMPACT_ATOMS: atom_id res chain seq x y z
N MET A 1 -8.32 -13.12 -1.19
CA MET A 1 -7.07 -13.38 -0.46
C MET A 1 -6.71 -12.15 0.35
N LEU A 2 -6.29 -12.28 1.61
CA LEU A 2 -5.82 -11.15 2.43
C LEU A 2 -4.43 -10.71 1.98
N LEU A 3 -4.26 -9.42 1.67
CA LEU A 3 -3.01 -8.83 1.17
C LEU A 3 -2.34 -7.89 2.18
N ALA A 4 -3.14 -7.23 3.02
CA ALA A 4 -2.68 -6.37 4.10
C ALA A 4 -3.82 -6.17 5.11
N GLU A 5 -3.47 -5.89 6.36
CA GLU A 5 -4.43 -5.57 7.42
C GLU A 5 -3.91 -4.51 8.39
N LEU A 6 -4.85 -3.70 8.89
CA LEU A 6 -4.65 -2.70 9.92
C LEU A 6 -5.77 -2.79 10.96
N GLU A 7 -5.40 -3.12 12.18
CA GLU A 7 -6.28 -3.01 13.34
C GLU A 7 -6.15 -1.64 13.98
N VAL A 8 -7.29 -0.99 14.21
CA VAL A 8 -7.38 0.34 14.79
C VAL A 8 -8.23 0.30 16.03
N PHE A 9 -7.69 0.81 17.13
CA PHE A 9 -8.46 1.06 18.33
C PHE A 9 -8.86 2.53 18.39
N HIS A 10 -10.13 2.79 18.65
CA HIS A 10 -10.67 4.14 18.67
C HIS A 10 -11.75 4.27 19.73
N ASN A 11 -12.07 5.50 20.11
CA ASN A 11 -13.21 5.70 21.00
C ASN A 11 -14.52 5.34 20.30
N ARG A 12 -15.44 4.78 21.10
CA ARG A 12 -16.83 4.55 20.71
C ARG A 12 -17.50 5.86 20.27
N PRO A 13 -18.49 5.79 19.36
CA PRO A 13 -19.37 6.91 19.08
C PRO A 13 -19.87 7.54 20.40
N PHE A 14 -19.84 8.88 20.50
CA PHE A 14 -20.29 9.68 21.66
C PHE A 14 -19.43 9.67 22.94
N SER A 15 -18.24 9.06 22.95
CA SER A 15 -17.30 9.26 24.06
C SER A 15 -16.80 10.72 24.10
N PRO A 16 -16.69 11.36 25.29
CA PRO A 16 -16.20 12.74 25.40
C PRO A 16 -14.71 12.86 25.05
N THR A 17 -13.94 11.77 25.22
CA THR A 17 -12.55 11.73 24.81
C THR A 17 -12.44 11.42 23.32
N ARG A 18 -11.31 11.73 22.69
CA ARG A 18 -11.01 11.37 21.30
C ARG A 18 -9.62 10.72 21.22
N ARG A 19 -9.59 9.39 21.13
CA ARG A 19 -8.37 8.58 21.21
C ARG A 19 -8.30 7.65 20.00
N VAL A 20 -7.08 7.45 19.52
CA VAL A 20 -6.73 6.49 18.46
C VAL A 20 -5.47 5.76 18.89
N ALA A 21 -5.44 4.44 18.70
CA ALA A 21 -4.28 3.59 18.94
C ALA A 21 -4.17 2.54 17.81
N LEU A 22 -2.96 2.04 17.55
CA LEU A 22 -2.73 1.00 16.56
C LEU A 22 -2.73 -0.37 17.25
N GLY A 23 -3.37 -1.34 16.61
CA GLY A 23 -3.32 -2.75 17.00
C GLY A 23 -2.36 -3.55 16.14
N ARG A 24 -2.79 -4.78 15.84
CA ARG A 24 -2.15 -5.67 14.87
C ARG A 24 -2.03 -5.00 13.49
N ARG A 25 -0.90 -5.22 12.84
CA ARG A 25 -0.53 -4.64 11.55
C ARG A 25 0.24 -5.68 10.74
N ASP A 26 -0.30 -6.06 9.60
CA ASP A 26 0.43 -6.77 8.55
C ASP A 26 0.40 -5.89 7.30
N LEU A 27 1.47 -5.12 7.11
CA LEU A 27 1.55 -4.07 6.12
C LEU A 27 2.79 -4.27 5.23
N PRO A 28 2.76 -5.25 4.32
CA PRO A 28 3.91 -5.54 3.46
C PRO A 28 4.21 -4.37 2.52
N VAL A 29 5.49 -3.99 2.44
CA VAL A 29 5.96 -2.81 1.69
C VAL A 29 6.92 -3.15 0.55
N ASP A 30 7.23 -4.43 0.36
CA ASP A 30 8.16 -4.89 -0.67
C ASP A 30 7.47 -5.77 -1.72
N PRO A 31 7.63 -5.49 -3.03
CA PRO A 31 8.38 -4.35 -3.54
C PRO A 31 7.60 -3.04 -3.29
N PRO A 32 8.28 -1.89 -3.12
CA PRO A 32 7.60 -0.63 -2.86
C PRO A 32 6.59 -0.26 -3.96
N PRO A 33 5.46 0.38 -3.60
CA PRO A 33 5.08 0.79 -2.25
C PRO A 33 4.50 -0.37 -1.38
N GLY A 34 4.19 -1.52 -1.98
CA GLY A 34 3.62 -2.71 -1.34
C GLY A 34 2.16 -2.56 -0.91
N PHE A 35 1.48 -3.68 -0.63
CA PHE A 35 0.06 -3.70 -0.29
C PHE A 35 -0.28 -2.99 1.02
N GLY A 36 0.67 -2.96 1.96
CA GLY A 36 0.57 -2.17 3.18
C GLY A 36 0.34 -0.69 2.85
N ALA A 37 1.20 -0.08 2.03
CA ALA A 37 1.04 1.33 1.66
C ALA A 37 -0.25 1.56 0.86
N VAL A 38 -0.62 0.64 -0.03
CA VAL A 38 -1.88 0.71 -0.81
C VAL A 38 -3.10 0.70 0.12
N LEU A 39 -3.14 -0.18 1.12
CA LEU A 39 -4.19 -0.21 2.14
C LEU A 39 -4.29 1.13 2.87
N LEU A 40 -3.15 1.63 3.38
CA LEU A 40 -3.13 2.89 4.12
C LEU A 40 -3.61 4.07 3.25
N GLY A 41 -3.17 4.12 1.99
CA GLY A 41 -3.59 5.13 1.02
C GLY A 41 -5.07 5.06 0.68
N ALA A 42 -5.64 3.85 0.55
CA ALA A 42 -7.05 3.66 0.27
C ALA A 42 -7.93 4.12 1.44
N ILE A 43 -7.57 3.79 2.68
CA ILE A 43 -8.27 4.28 3.88
C ILE A 43 -8.24 5.82 3.92
N VAL A 44 -7.08 6.41 3.63
CA VAL A 44 -6.92 7.86 3.60
C VAL A 44 -7.75 8.50 2.47
N ALA A 45 -7.90 7.84 1.32
CA ALA A 45 -8.75 8.29 0.23
C ALA A 45 -10.23 8.31 0.59
N VAL A 46 -10.72 7.29 1.31
CA VAL A 46 -12.09 7.29 1.87
C VAL A 46 -12.29 8.51 2.77
N GLY A 47 -11.39 8.73 3.73
CA GLY A 47 -11.47 9.89 4.61
C GLY A 47 -11.27 11.23 3.90
N ALA A 48 -10.57 11.25 2.77
CA ALA A 48 -10.38 12.46 1.98
C ALA A 48 -11.70 12.94 1.35
N GLU A 49 -12.74 12.14 1.19
CA GLU A 49 -14.04 12.65 0.73
C GLU A 49 -14.83 13.29 1.88
N ASP A 50 -14.82 12.65 3.06
CA ASP A 50 -15.65 13.03 4.21
C ASP A 50 -15.09 14.17 5.08
N ASN A 51 -13.78 14.35 5.11
CA ASN A 51 -13.15 15.29 6.04
C ASN A 51 -13.32 16.76 5.62
N SER A 52 -13.44 17.67 6.59
CA SER A 52 -13.50 19.11 6.33
C SER A 52 -12.19 19.65 5.73
N ARG A 53 -12.22 20.82 5.09
CA ARG A 53 -11.01 21.43 4.51
C ARG A 53 -9.92 21.71 5.56
N ASP A 54 -10.29 22.21 6.76
CA ASP A 54 -9.33 22.45 7.84
C ASP A 54 -8.69 21.15 8.34
N ASP A 55 -9.50 20.09 8.48
CA ASP A 55 -9.00 18.78 8.91
C ASP A 55 -8.02 18.22 7.87
N ARG A 56 -8.32 18.33 6.56
CA ARG A 56 -7.40 17.92 5.49
C ARG A 56 -6.07 18.67 5.54
N ASP A 57 -6.08 19.98 5.79
CA ASP A 57 -4.85 20.76 5.90
C ASP A 57 -4.02 20.35 7.13
N ARG A 58 -4.67 20.00 8.24
CA ARG A 58 -4.00 19.43 9.42
C ARG A 58 -3.43 18.03 9.13
N LEU A 59 -4.15 17.17 8.43
CA LEU A 59 -3.70 15.83 8.04
C LEU A 59 -2.49 15.90 7.09
N ARG A 60 -2.47 16.84 6.13
CA ARG A 60 -1.30 17.09 5.26
C ARG A 60 -0.06 17.47 6.05
N ARG A 61 -0.21 18.35 7.05
CA ARG A 61 0.90 18.70 7.96
C ARG A 61 1.36 17.50 8.77
N LEU A 62 0.44 16.68 9.26
CA LEU A 62 0.78 15.46 9.99
C LEU A 62 1.57 14.47 9.13
N VAL A 63 1.14 14.25 7.88
CA VAL A 63 1.85 13.43 6.89
C VAL A 63 3.29 13.93 6.69
N HIS A 64 3.46 15.22 6.45
CA HIS A 64 4.80 15.82 6.29
C HIS A 64 5.68 15.63 7.54
N ASN A 65 5.14 15.92 8.72
CA ASN A 65 5.90 15.83 9.96
C ASN A 65 6.34 14.40 10.28
N LEU A 66 5.47 13.41 10.08
CA LEU A 66 5.79 12.01 10.36
C LEU A 66 6.82 11.45 9.38
N GLU A 67 6.72 11.78 8.10
CA GLU A 67 7.70 11.38 7.10
C GLU A 67 9.12 11.84 7.47
N HIS A 68 9.24 13.09 7.91
CA HIS A 68 10.52 13.70 8.29
C HIS A 68 10.95 13.38 9.73
N GLY A 69 10.21 12.53 10.44
CA GLY A 69 10.53 12.13 11.82
C GLY A 69 10.43 13.28 12.82
N HIS A 70 9.68 14.33 12.52
CA HIS A 70 9.48 15.44 13.44
C HIS A 70 8.63 15.01 14.64
N ARG A 71 8.85 15.68 15.78
CA ARG A 71 8.02 15.49 16.97
C ARG A 71 6.58 15.92 16.66
N ILE A 72 5.63 15.03 16.90
CA ILE A 72 4.21 15.30 16.67
C ILE A 72 3.56 15.86 17.94
N PRO A 73 3.13 17.13 17.98
CA PRO A 73 2.34 17.63 19.09
C PRO A 73 0.98 16.91 19.12
N GLN A 74 0.45 16.66 20.31
CA GLN A 74 -0.86 16.01 20.48
C GLN A 74 -1.81 16.99 21.16
N PRO A 75 -3.12 16.98 20.82
CA PRO A 75 -3.80 16.09 19.86
C PRO A 75 -3.67 16.52 18.39
N GLN A 76 -3.90 15.59 17.46
CA GLN A 76 -4.01 15.85 16.01
C GLN A 76 -5.45 15.69 15.54
N VAL A 77 -5.98 16.70 14.86
CA VAL A 77 -7.40 16.73 14.42
C VAL A 77 -8.36 16.34 15.55
N ARG A 78 -8.12 16.92 16.74
CA ARG A 78 -8.84 16.66 17.99
C ARG A 78 -8.69 15.25 18.58
N HIS A 79 -7.91 14.36 17.98
CA HIS A 79 -7.67 13.01 18.48
C HIS A 79 -6.26 12.86 19.04
N ARG A 80 -6.15 12.22 20.20
CA ARG A 80 -4.87 11.87 20.82
C ARG A 80 -4.44 10.48 20.35
N PHE A 81 -3.23 10.39 19.81
CA PHE A 81 -2.57 9.12 19.55
C PHE A 81 -1.97 8.54 20.84
N GLN A 82 -2.18 7.25 21.11
CA GLN A 82 -1.71 6.59 22.33
C GLN A 82 -1.42 5.10 22.09
N ALA A 83 -0.71 4.47 23.04
CA ALA A 83 -0.44 3.02 23.00
C ALA A 83 -1.51 2.20 23.74
N ASP A 84 -2.13 2.75 24.79
CA ASP A 84 -3.16 2.05 25.57
C ASP A 84 -4.46 1.87 24.76
N THR A 85 -4.97 0.65 24.76
CA THR A 85 -6.18 0.23 24.04
C THR A 85 -7.35 -0.05 24.97
N GLN A 86 -7.16 0.00 26.30
CA GLN A 86 -8.20 -0.34 27.26
C GLN A 86 -9.42 0.60 27.14
N GLY A 87 -10.61 0.00 27.02
CA GLY A 87 -11.87 0.71 26.86
C GLY A 87 -12.07 1.37 25.49
N LEU A 88 -11.24 1.05 24.49
CA LEU A 88 -11.46 1.45 23.09
C LEU A 88 -12.31 0.42 22.34
N ALA A 89 -13.10 0.88 21.38
CA ALA A 89 -13.65 0.05 20.33
C ALA A 89 -12.56 -0.29 19.30
N ARG A 90 -12.87 -1.21 18.40
CA ARG A 90 -11.93 -1.79 17.45
C ARG A 90 -12.56 -1.86 16.07
N SER A 91 -11.82 -1.37 15.09
CA SER A 91 -12.10 -1.56 13.67
C SER A 91 -10.94 -2.28 13.00
N HIS A 92 -11.25 -3.02 11.95
CA HIS A 92 -10.28 -3.75 11.16
C HIS A 92 -10.42 -3.35 9.70
N ALA A 93 -9.34 -2.82 9.12
CA ALA A 93 -9.29 -2.51 7.69
C ALA A 93 -8.40 -3.53 7.00
N THR A 94 -8.90 -4.12 5.92
CA THR A 94 -8.17 -5.11 5.13
C THR A 94 -8.12 -4.73 3.67
N LEU A 95 -7.03 -5.09 3.01
CA LEU A 95 -6.94 -5.10 1.56
C LEU A 95 -7.09 -6.54 1.09
N LEU A 96 -8.11 -6.79 0.29
CA LEU A 96 -8.41 -8.10 -0.25
C LEU A 96 -8.08 -8.12 -1.75
N GLY A 97 -7.45 -9.20 -2.21
CA GLY A 97 -7.36 -9.54 -3.63
C GLY A 97 -8.50 -10.48 -4.03
N ALA A 98 -9.31 -10.07 -5.00
CA ALA A 98 -10.39 -10.86 -5.61
C ALA A 98 -10.10 -11.03 -7.10
N GLY A 99 -9.34 -12.07 -7.46
CA GLY A 99 -8.81 -12.23 -8.82
C GLY A 99 -7.87 -11.07 -9.18
N GLU A 100 -8.22 -10.30 -10.21
CA GLU A 100 -7.48 -9.12 -10.67
C GLU A 100 -7.91 -7.81 -9.99
N GLU A 101 -8.78 -7.86 -8.99
CA GLU A 101 -9.30 -6.67 -8.33
C GLU A 101 -8.81 -6.57 -6.88
N LEU A 102 -8.64 -5.32 -6.46
CA LEU A 102 -8.35 -4.98 -5.07
C LEU A 102 -9.61 -4.39 -4.47
N GLU A 103 -9.90 -4.81 -3.25
CA GLU A 103 -11.05 -4.35 -2.48
C GLU A 103 -10.57 -3.89 -1.10
N LEU A 104 -11.05 -2.73 -0.68
CA LEU A 104 -10.89 -2.25 0.69
C LEU A 104 -12.12 -2.69 1.47
N ASP A 105 -11.90 -3.54 2.46
CA ASP A 105 -12.95 -3.96 3.40
C ASP A 105 -12.65 -3.38 4.79
N VAL A 106 -13.67 -2.83 5.44
CA VAL A 106 -13.56 -2.20 6.76
C VAL A 106 -14.67 -2.70 7.65
N ASP A 107 -14.28 -3.46 8.67
CA ASP A 107 -15.16 -3.95 9.73
C ASP A 107 -15.08 -3.05 10.98
N GLY A 108 -16.21 -2.86 11.65
CA GLY A 108 -16.36 -2.05 12.86
C GLY A 108 -16.92 -0.65 12.65
N ASP A 109 -16.92 0.16 13.72
CA ASP A 109 -17.63 1.44 13.82
C ASP A 109 -16.71 2.68 13.89
N GLY A 110 -15.43 2.52 13.53
CA GLY A 110 -14.47 3.61 13.44
C GLY A 110 -14.85 4.64 12.38
N SER A 111 -14.84 5.91 12.76
CA SER A 111 -15.08 6.99 11.79
C SER A 111 -13.94 7.10 10.78
N THR A 112 -14.24 7.60 9.58
CA THR A 112 -13.25 7.75 8.51
C THR A 112 -12.06 8.63 8.92
N LEU A 113 -12.28 9.64 9.77
CA LEU A 113 -11.19 10.42 10.38
C LEU A 113 -10.31 9.61 11.33
N GLN A 114 -10.89 8.74 12.17
CA GLN A 114 -10.12 7.89 13.09
C GLN A 114 -9.26 6.89 12.32
N LEU A 115 -9.83 6.26 11.30
CA LEU A 115 -9.11 5.33 10.42
C LEU A 115 -8.02 6.06 9.62
N THR A 116 -8.30 7.26 9.09
CA THR A 116 -7.31 8.11 8.39
C THR A 116 -6.13 8.45 9.29
N LEU A 117 -6.38 8.87 10.53
CA LEU A 117 -5.33 9.16 11.49
C LEU A 117 -4.51 7.91 11.82
N ALA A 118 -5.18 6.78 12.07
CA ALA A 118 -4.50 5.52 12.33
C ALA A 118 -3.59 5.12 11.16
N SER A 119 -4.06 5.25 9.92
CA SER A 119 -3.26 4.96 8.74
C SER A 119 -2.02 5.85 8.62
N ILE A 120 -2.17 7.16 8.87
CA ILE A 120 -1.06 8.10 8.86
C ILE A 120 -0.04 7.78 9.97
N TYR A 121 -0.50 7.46 11.19
CA TYR A 121 0.40 7.03 12.26
C TYR A 121 1.05 5.68 11.97
N ALA A 122 0.34 4.72 11.38
CA ALA A 122 0.89 3.43 10.96
C ALA A 122 2.04 3.63 9.96
N ALA A 123 1.88 4.52 8.99
CA ALA A 123 2.94 4.84 8.03
C ALA A 123 4.21 5.41 8.70
N GLY A 124 4.05 6.17 9.79
CA GLY A 124 5.19 6.67 10.57
C GLY A 124 6.06 5.57 11.20
N HIS A 125 5.57 4.33 11.29
CA HIS A 125 6.33 3.20 11.85
C HIS A 125 7.19 2.46 10.80
N PHE A 126 7.07 2.79 9.51
CA PHE A 126 7.90 2.15 8.49
C PHE A 126 9.38 2.56 8.59
N PRO A 127 10.32 1.69 8.16
CA PRO A 127 11.73 2.03 8.04
C PRO A 127 11.95 3.24 7.12
N SER A 128 12.99 4.04 7.43
CA SER A 128 13.33 5.25 6.65
C SER A 128 13.60 4.96 5.16
N THR A 129 14.08 3.77 4.82
CA THR A 129 14.42 3.33 3.46
C THR A 129 13.22 3.31 2.50
N VAL A 130 12.02 3.00 3.01
CA VAL A 130 10.78 2.94 2.22
C VAL A 130 9.82 4.08 2.55
N ARG A 131 10.08 4.84 3.62
CA ARG A 131 9.19 5.84 4.21
C ARG A 131 8.68 6.85 3.18
N SER A 132 9.55 7.49 2.41
CA SER A 132 9.15 8.49 1.41
C SER A 132 8.11 7.93 0.44
N ARG A 133 8.32 6.70 -0.06
CA ARG A 133 7.41 6.04 -1.01
C ARG A 133 6.06 5.73 -0.38
N VAL A 134 6.03 5.30 0.88
CA VAL A 134 4.76 5.09 1.59
C VAL A 134 4.01 6.42 1.76
N PHE A 135 4.70 7.49 2.15
CA PHE A 135 4.07 8.79 2.32
C PHE A 135 3.61 9.41 1.00
N ASP A 136 4.25 9.11 -0.13
CA ASP A 136 3.74 9.46 -1.46
C ASP A 136 2.35 8.85 -1.72
N VAL A 137 2.15 7.57 -1.35
CA VAL A 137 0.85 6.91 -1.45
C VAL A 137 -0.20 7.57 -0.55
N LEU A 138 0.16 8.00 0.66
CA LEU A 138 -0.76 8.75 1.53
C LEU A 138 -1.13 10.12 0.95
N ARG A 139 -0.19 10.82 0.29
CA ARG A 139 -0.48 12.09 -0.39
C ARG A 139 -1.46 11.89 -1.54
N ILE A 140 -1.30 10.81 -2.32
CA ILE A 140 -2.25 10.42 -3.36
C ILE A 140 -3.64 10.22 -2.74
N GLY A 141 -3.74 9.45 -1.65
CA GLY A 141 -5.00 9.25 -0.93
C GLY A 141 -5.64 10.57 -0.47
N LEU A 142 -4.87 11.46 0.18
CA LEU A 142 -5.37 12.75 0.66
C LEU A 142 -5.83 13.69 -0.47
N ALA A 143 -5.29 13.52 -1.67
CA ALA A 143 -5.61 14.31 -2.85
C ALA A 143 -6.74 13.69 -3.69
N TRP A 144 -7.08 12.42 -3.45
CA TRP A 144 -8.04 11.67 -4.27
C TRP A 144 -9.42 12.33 -4.28
N ARG A 145 -10.05 12.27 -5.44
CA ARG A 145 -11.40 12.78 -5.71
C ARG A 145 -12.12 11.74 -6.56
N GLY A 146 -13.16 11.12 -6.02
CA GLY A 146 -13.94 10.11 -6.73
C GLY A 146 -14.04 8.80 -5.97
N PRO A 147 -14.76 7.82 -6.54
CA PRO A 147 -15.06 6.58 -5.85
C PRO A 147 -13.80 5.79 -5.52
N VAL A 148 -13.85 5.06 -4.40
CA VAL A 148 -12.86 4.04 -4.07
C VAL A 148 -13.08 2.85 -5.00
N GLY A 149 -12.08 2.55 -5.82
CA GLY A 149 -12.16 1.50 -6.83
C GLY A 149 -10.91 1.43 -7.69
N ARG A 150 -11.03 0.77 -8.85
CA ARG A 150 -9.88 0.45 -9.72
C ARG A 150 -8.97 1.64 -10.04
N ALA A 151 -9.54 2.82 -10.32
CA ALA A 151 -8.76 4.00 -10.68
C ALA A 151 -7.86 4.48 -9.52
N LEU A 152 -8.41 4.48 -8.29
CA LEU A 152 -7.66 4.79 -7.07
C LEU A 152 -6.53 3.78 -6.88
N PHE A 153 -6.85 2.48 -6.89
CA PHE A 153 -5.85 1.43 -6.63
C PHE A 153 -4.71 1.46 -7.64
N ARG A 154 -5.00 1.69 -8.93
CA ARG A 154 -3.96 1.88 -9.96
C ARG A 154 -3.07 3.09 -9.69
N GLN A 155 -3.62 4.17 -9.15
CA GLN A 155 -2.82 5.35 -8.82
C GLN A 155 -1.96 5.12 -7.57
N LEU A 156 -2.51 4.50 -6.53
CA LEU A 156 -1.79 4.14 -5.30
C LEU A 156 -0.65 3.13 -5.58
N ALA A 157 -0.79 2.31 -6.60
CA ALA A 157 0.25 1.43 -7.11
C ALA A 157 1.52 2.12 -7.62
N GLY A 158 1.39 3.40 -8.02
CA GLY A 158 2.43 4.11 -8.76
C GLY A 158 2.45 3.80 -10.26
N GLY A 159 1.30 3.51 -10.89
CA GLY A 159 1.22 3.19 -12.32
C GLY A 159 1.50 1.71 -12.63
N ALA A 160 2.17 1.03 -11.70
CA ALA A 160 2.42 -0.39 -11.83
C ALA A 160 1.15 -1.22 -11.70
N ASP A 161 1.03 -2.25 -12.53
CA ASP A 161 -0.20 -3.04 -12.57
C ASP A 161 -0.23 -4.02 -11.36
N LEU A 162 -0.76 -3.54 -10.23
CA LEU A 162 -0.88 -4.29 -8.95
C LEU A 162 -1.64 -5.61 -9.11
N ARG A 163 -2.42 -5.75 -10.17
CA ARG A 163 -3.15 -6.97 -10.54
C ARG A 163 -2.21 -8.16 -10.71
N TRP A 164 -1.01 -7.92 -11.26
CA TRP A 164 0.02 -8.94 -11.42
C TRP A 164 0.80 -9.15 -10.12
N ARG A 165 0.91 -8.11 -9.28
CA ARG A 165 1.59 -8.21 -7.99
C ARG A 165 0.74 -8.94 -6.96
N SER A 166 -0.59 -8.88 -7.00
CA SER A 166 -1.43 -9.64 -6.05
C SER A 166 -1.29 -11.16 -6.25
N THR A 167 -1.25 -11.61 -7.50
CA THR A 167 -0.86 -12.98 -7.85
C THR A 167 0.59 -13.29 -7.42
N ALA A 168 1.52 -12.33 -7.55
CA ALA A 168 2.89 -12.47 -7.03
C ALA A 168 2.98 -12.68 -5.52
N PHE A 169 2.08 -12.12 -4.73
CA PHE A 169 2.06 -12.36 -3.30
C PHE A 169 1.31 -13.64 -2.93
N ALA A 170 0.33 -14.07 -3.75
CA ALA A 170 -0.37 -15.33 -3.57
C ALA A 170 0.53 -16.55 -3.83
N ASP A 171 1.26 -16.48 -4.94
CA ASP A 171 2.25 -17.48 -5.36
C ASP A 171 3.39 -16.75 -6.12
N PRO A 172 4.46 -16.37 -5.39
CA PRO A 172 5.61 -15.66 -5.97
C PRO A 172 6.26 -16.41 -7.12
N ARG A 173 6.25 -17.74 -7.08
CA ARG A 173 6.86 -18.58 -8.13
C ARG A 173 5.99 -18.56 -9.38
N LEU A 174 4.68 -18.70 -9.28
CA LEU A 174 3.76 -18.62 -10.44
C LEU A 174 3.82 -17.25 -11.11
N TRP A 175 3.88 -16.16 -10.35
CA TRP A 175 4.08 -14.83 -10.93
C TRP A 175 5.42 -14.69 -11.65
N ALA A 176 6.51 -15.15 -11.02
CA ALA A 176 7.82 -15.03 -11.63
C ALA A 176 7.93 -15.85 -12.92
N LEU A 177 7.24 -16.98 -13.00
CA LEU A 177 7.07 -17.77 -14.22
C LEU A 177 6.28 -16.98 -15.27
N ASP A 178 5.14 -16.40 -14.91
CA ASP A 178 4.29 -15.61 -15.81
C ASP A 178 5.03 -14.38 -16.39
N VAL A 179 5.74 -13.62 -15.55
CA VAL A 179 6.55 -12.45 -15.96
C VAL A 179 7.60 -12.83 -17.01
N LEU A 180 8.23 -13.99 -16.85
CA LEU A 180 9.22 -14.53 -17.79
C LEU A 180 8.59 -15.31 -18.95
N GLY A 181 7.26 -15.40 -18.99
CA GLY A 181 6.49 -16.20 -19.95
C GLY A 181 6.97 -17.64 -19.98
N LEU A 182 7.09 -18.24 -18.80
CA LEU A 182 7.46 -19.63 -18.53
C LEU A 182 6.25 -20.36 -17.95
N VAL A 183 6.12 -21.65 -18.26
CA VAL A 183 5.01 -22.48 -17.76
C VAL A 183 5.51 -23.36 -16.62
N ALA A 184 4.78 -23.40 -15.50
CA ALA A 184 5.17 -24.20 -14.33
C ALA A 184 5.29 -25.70 -14.64
N ALA A 185 4.43 -26.21 -15.53
CA ALA A 185 4.41 -27.62 -15.94
C ALA A 185 5.69 -28.08 -16.64
N ASP A 186 6.46 -27.15 -17.22
CA ASP A 186 7.70 -27.47 -17.95
C ASP A 186 8.93 -27.60 -17.04
N ASP A 187 8.76 -27.39 -15.73
CA ASP A 187 9.83 -27.35 -14.71
C ASP A 187 11.10 -26.62 -15.19
N PRO A 188 11.00 -25.32 -15.52
CA PRO A 188 12.07 -24.60 -16.18
C PRO A 188 13.31 -24.50 -15.31
N GLY A 189 14.45 -24.92 -15.87
CA GLY A 189 15.73 -24.87 -15.20
C GLY A 189 16.34 -23.46 -15.18
N SER A 190 17.41 -23.28 -14.39
CA SER A 190 18.14 -22.01 -14.27
C SER A 190 18.58 -21.41 -15.62
N LYS A 191 18.94 -22.28 -16.59
CA LYS A 191 19.30 -21.85 -17.96
C LYS A 191 18.13 -21.22 -18.70
N ASP A 192 16.91 -21.69 -18.51
CA ASP A 192 15.72 -21.21 -19.21
C ASP A 192 15.25 -19.88 -18.63
N VAL A 193 15.28 -19.76 -17.31
CA VAL A 193 15.06 -18.50 -16.58
C VAL A 193 16.03 -17.41 -17.06
N GLN A 194 17.34 -17.68 -17.07
CA GLN A 194 18.33 -16.70 -17.52
C GLN A 194 18.19 -16.36 -19.02
N ARG A 195 17.81 -17.33 -19.85
CA ARG A 195 17.59 -17.12 -21.29
C ARG A 195 16.41 -16.16 -21.52
N ARG A 196 15.26 -16.45 -20.90
CA ARG A 196 14.05 -15.62 -21.02
C ARG A 196 14.26 -14.23 -20.44
N PHE A 197 14.90 -14.13 -19.27
CA PHE A 197 15.27 -12.85 -18.69
C PHE A 197 16.09 -12.00 -19.67
N ARG A 198 17.16 -12.54 -20.27
CA ARG A 198 17.98 -11.78 -21.24
C ARG A 198 17.22 -11.36 -22.49
N THR A 199 16.32 -12.20 -22.98
CA THR A 199 15.47 -11.87 -24.14
C THR A 199 14.54 -10.71 -23.82
N LEU A 200 13.74 -10.86 -22.76
CA LEU A 200 12.74 -9.86 -22.35
C LEU A 200 13.39 -8.54 -21.90
N LEU A 201 14.58 -8.60 -21.27
CA LEU A 201 15.32 -7.42 -20.87
C LEU A 201 15.77 -6.59 -22.07
N ARG A 202 16.22 -7.24 -23.16
CA ARG A 202 16.58 -6.53 -24.39
C ARG A 202 15.36 -5.89 -25.06
N GLU A 203 14.23 -6.59 -25.07
CA GLU A 203 12.97 -6.09 -25.64
C GLU A 203 12.42 -4.89 -24.86
N ALA A 204 12.55 -4.89 -23.53
CA ALA A 204 12.10 -3.80 -22.67
C ALA A 204 13.02 -2.57 -22.73
N HIS A 205 14.26 -2.70 -23.21
CA HIS A 205 15.24 -1.61 -23.14
C HIS A 205 14.90 -0.47 -24.13
N PRO A 206 14.94 0.81 -23.70
CA PRO A 206 14.62 1.96 -24.56
C PRO A 206 15.50 2.04 -25.82
N ASP A 207 16.79 1.68 -25.71
CA ASP A 207 17.75 1.66 -26.83
C ASP A 207 17.45 0.62 -27.91
N HIS A 208 16.48 -0.27 -27.70
CA HIS A 208 16.07 -1.32 -28.64
C HIS A 208 14.61 -1.20 -29.09
N GLY A 209 13.98 -0.02 -28.92
CA GLY A 209 12.64 0.28 -29.42
C GLY A 209 11.49 0.06 -28.43
N GLY A 210 11.80 -0.16 -27.15
CA GLY A 210 10.80 -0.24 -26.08
C GLY A 210 10.11 1.12 -25.81
N GLY A 211 8.82 1.09 -25.48
CA GLY A 211 8.06 2.28 -25.09
C GLY A 211 8.69 2.96 -23.86
N THR A 212 9.10 4.22 -24.00
CA THR A 212 9.90 4.95 -23.01
C THR A 212 9.21 5.14 -21.66
N THR A 213 7.88 5.09 -21.61
CA THR A 213 7.11 5.32 -20.38
C THR A 213 7.12 4.13 -19.42
N ASP A 214 7.13 2.89 -19.93
CA ASP A 214 6.93 1.67 -19.11
C ASP A 214 8.19 0.78 -19.02
N ALA A 215 9.25 1.13 -19.75
CA ALA A 215 10.50 0.36 -19.82
C ALA A 215 11.14 0.14 -18.44
N ALA A 216 11.19 1.17 -17.59
CA ALA A 216 11.80 1.10 -16.27
C ALA A 216 11.06 0.11 -15.35
N GLU A 217 9.73 0.10 -15.42
CA GLU A 217 8.89 -0.78 -14.64
C GLU A 217 9.04 -2.23 -15.11
N ARG A 218 8.98 -2.45 -16.44
CA ARG A 218 9.17 -3.78 -17.02
C ARG A 218 10.53 -4.38 -16.66
N ILE A 219 11.60 -3.58 -16.66
CA ILE A 219 12.93 -4.03 -16.25
C ILE A 219 12.96 -4.43 -14.77
N ALA A 220 12.29 -3.68 -13.90
CA ALA A 220 12.21 -3.99 -12.48
C ALA A 220 11.49 -5.33 -12.23
N ASP A 221 10.36 -5.58 -12.90
CA ASP A 221 9.61 -6.83 -12.80
C ASP A 221 10.45 -8.04 -13.27
N LEU A 222 11.15 -7.90 -14.40
CA LEU A 222 12.02 -8.95 -14.92
C LEU A 222 13.17 -9.28 -13.95
N ALA A 223 13.77 -8.26 -13.32
CA ALA A 223 14.84 -8.46 -12.35
C ALA A 223 14.33 -9.20 -11.09
N GLU A 224 13.14 -8.83 -10.63
CA GLU A 224 12.52 -9.44 -9.45
C GLU A 224 12.06 -10.88 -9.73
N ALA A 225 11.43 -11.14 -10.88
CA ALA A 225 11.07 -12.51 -11.29
C ALA A 225 12.28 -13.43 -11.36
N ARG A 226 13.39 -12.95 -11.93
CA ARG A 226 14.67 -13.69 -11.93
C ARG A 226 15.17 -13.96 -10.51
N ARG A 227 15.06 -12.99 -9.59
CA ARG A 227 15.48 -13.14 -8.20
C ARG A 227 14.67 -14.24 -7.50
N ILE A 228 13.35 -14.28 -7.70
CA ILE A 228 12.46 -15.27 -7.08
C ILE A 228 12.72 -16.69 -7.58
N LEU A 229 13.01 -16.88 -8.87
CA LEU A 229 13.24 -18.22 -9.42
C LEU A 229 14.65 -18.78 -9.21
N LEU A 230 15.64 -17.91 -8.93
CA LEU A 230 17.06 -18.30 -8.85
C LEU A 230 17.74 -18.02 -7.51
N GLY A 231 17.11 -17.23 -6.63
CA GLY A 231 17.57 -16.96 -5.27
C GLY A 231 16.94 -17.92 -4.28
#